data_AF-A0A1I4T5U5-F1
#
_entry.id   AF-A0A1I4T5U5-F1
#
_cell.length_a   1.000
_cell.length_b   1.000
_cell.length_c   1.000
_cell.angle_alpha   90.00
_cell.angle_beta   90.00
_cell.angle_gamma   90.00
#
_symmetry.space_group_name_H-M   'P 1'
#
loop_
_entity.id
_entity.type
_entity.pdbx_description
1 polymer ?
#
loop_
_entity_poly.entity_id
_entity_poly.type
_entity_poly.pdbx_seq_one_letter_code
_entity_poly.pdbx_strand_id
1 'polypeptide(L)'
;MDVQQFFMRYLLLPLIAVVSATILIVVNKKNKFINNKKLITAILVMGLVLAIPGLLGLLGLDYMPWGYILSMLYFIATGCVFVYLMTRYYVNELHDRRPILVVALLISCLLGFYLYRTIFDFLSKEQIGSWAATSTFSFMLPVLFWWSYIALLNIPAEIYKVWQYPLLPVSLDMEHLDFNRMLVLELEVFKHTRDAEPIKVKVKAPENMLFGNWFYKFIEDYNLKFPKQPVSYLATEDEPYKWIFFIRTSVFKRNIFIDPDLDIKQNGITEKVTIHAKRVTENIARPVVTGDESIFI
;
A
#
# COMPACT_ATOMS: atom_id res chain seq x y z
N MET A 1 -50.48 9.08 3.22
CA MET A 1 -49.17 8.39 3.13
C MET A 1 -49.32 7.07 3.84
N ASP A 2 -49.00 5.96 3.18
CA ASP A 2 -49.16 4.62 3.75
C ASP A 2 -48.17 4.39 4.90
N VAL A 3 -48.52 3.58 5.89
CA VAL A 3 -47.68 3.30 7.09
C VAL A 3 -46.32 2.74 6.66
N GLN A 4 -46.31 1.86 5.66
CA GLN A 4 -45.09 1.31 5.07
C GLN A 4 -44.19 2.40 4.45
N GLN A 5 -44.80 3.36 3.74
CA GLN A 5 -44.07 4.43 3.09
C GLN A 5 -43.51 5.44 4.10
N PHE A 6 -44.25 5.74 5.17
CA PHE A 6 -43.75 6.55 6.28
C PHE A 6 -42.56 5.87 6.97
N PHE A 7 -42.67 4.56 7.25
CA PHE A 7 -41.61 3.79 7.89
C PHE A 7 -40.32 3.79 7.05
N MET A 8 -40.43 3.45 5.76
CA MET A 8 -39.28 3.40 4.86
C MET A 8 -38.64 4.77 4.63
N ARG A 9 -39.46 5.84 4.56
CA ARG A 9 -38.97 7.18 4.22
C ARG A 9 -38.31 7.90 5.40
N TYR A 10 -38.88 7.77 6.60
CA TYR A 10 -38.50 8.58 7.76
C TYR A 10 -37.93 7.78 8.93
N LEU A 11 -38.41 6.56 9.18
CA LEU A 11 -38.07 5.83 10.41
C LEU A 11 -36.87 4.90 10.25
N LEU A 12 -36.66 4.33 9.05
CA LEU A 12 -35.65 3.31 8.79
C LEU A 12 -34.22 3.79 9.09
N LEU A 13 -33.82 4.93 8.53
CA LEU A 13 -32.45 5.46 8.68
C LEU A 13 -32.12 5.86 10.13
N PRO A 14 -32.99 6.61 10.86
CA PRO A 14 -32.79 6.86 12.29
C PRO A 14 -32.73 5.59 13.12
N LEU A 15 -33.58 4.60 12.82
CA LEU A 15 -33.56 3.31 13.53
C LEU A 15 -32.21 2.59 13.34
N ILE A 16 -31.71 2.52 12.11
CA ILE A 16 -30.39 1.94 11.80
C ILE A 16 -29.28 2.70 12.54
N ALA A 17 -29.33 4.04 12.56
CA ALA A 17 -28.35 4.85 13.28
C ALA A 17 -28.37 4.59 14.79
N VAL A 18 -29.56 4.47 15.41
CA VAL A 18 -29.73 4.17 16.84
C VAL A 18 -29.22 2.77 17.19
N VAL A 19 -29.58 1.76 16.38
CA VAL A 19 -29.10 0.38 16.57
C VAL A 19 -27.57 0.34 16.45
N SER A 20 -27.02 0.98 15.42
CA SER A 20 -25.57 1.03 15.19
C SER A 20 -24.83 1.78 16.30
N ALA A 21 -25.37 2.89 16.79
CA ALA A 21 -24.81 3.63 17.93
C ALA A 21 -24.84 2.80 19.22
N THR A 22 -25.90 2.02 19.44
CA THR A 22 -26.00 1.13 20.60
C THR A 22 -24.93 0.05 20.56
N ILE A 23 -24.72 -0.59 19.39
CA ILE A 23 -23.66 -1.57 19.18
C ILE A 23 -22.29 -0.93 19.42
N LEU A 24 -22.05 0.28 18.89
CA LEU A 24 -20.81 1.01 19.08
C LEU A 24 -20.52 1.30 20.56
N ILE A 25 -21.53 1.67 21.35
CA ILE A 25 -21.38 1.90 22.80
C ILE A 25 -20.96 0.61 23.52
N VAL A 26 -21.56 -0.54 23.16
CA VAL A 26 -21.22 -1.84 23.74
C VAL A 26 -19.78 -2.23 23.38
N VAL A 27 -19.38 -2.06 22.13
CA VAL A 27 -18.01 -2.33 21.66
C VAL A 27 -17.00 -1.38 22.31
N ASN A 28 -17.37 -0.10 22.49
CA ASN A 28 -16.52 0.89 23.12
C ASN A 28 -16.30 0.61 24.62
N LYS A 29 -17.32 0.11 25.34
CA LYS A 29 -17.16 -0.30 26.75
C LYS A 29 -16.05 -1.36 26.92
N LYS A 30 -15.90 -2.27 25.96
CA LYS A 30 -14.83 -3.29 25.97
C LYS A 30 -13.45 -2.70 25.63
N ASN A 31 -13.41 -1.73 24.71
CA ASN A 31 -12.16 -1.21 24.15
C ASN A 31 -11.64 0.09 24.79
N LYS A 32 -12.45 0.76 25.64
CA LYS A 32 -12.15 2.02 26.34
C LYS A 32 -11.56 3.11 25.42
N PHE A 33 -12.10 3.29 24.21
CA PHE A 33 -11.58 4.24 23.22
C PHE A 33 -11.72 5.69 23.70
N ILE A 34 -12.95 6.12 23.94
CA ILE A 34 -13.30 7.46 24.45
C ILE A 34 -14.44 7.29 25.45
N ASN A 35 -14.59 8.21 26.41
CA ASN A 35 -15.76 8.26 27.28
C ASN A 35 -17.05 8.27 26.42
N ASN A 36 -17.98 7.34 26.68
CA ASN A 36 -19.23 7.20 25.92
C ASN A 36 -19.98 8.52 25.74
N LYS A 37 -19.97 9.40 26.74
CA LYS A 37 -20.58 10.73 26.64
C LYS A 37 -19.94 11.57 25.52
N LYS A 38 -18.59 11.66 25.51
CA LYS A 38 -17.85 12.40 24.49
C LYS A 38 -18.06 11.81 23.10
N LEU A 39 -18.09 10.48 22.97
CA LEU A 39 -18.33 9.80 21.69
C LEU A 39 -19.72 10.11 21.13
N ILE A 40 -20.77 10.01 21.96
CA ILE A 40 -22.14 10.33 21.56
C ILE A 40 -22.25 11.81 21.16
N THR A 41 -21.68 12.72 21.96
CA THR A 41 -21.66 14.15 21.64
C THR A 41 -20.93 14.42 20.32
N ALA A 42 -19.80 13.76 20.08
CA ALA A 42 -19.05 13.92 18.82
C ALA A 42 -19.86 13.46 17.60
N ILE A 43 -20.54 12.30 17.69
CA ILE A 43 -21.39 11.78 16.59
C ILE A 43 -22.55 12.74 16.30
N LEU A 44 -23.22 13.26 17.35
CA LEU A 44 -24.33 14.19 17.18
C LEU A 44 -23.88 15.53 16.59
N VAL A 45 -22.79 16.10 17.10
CA VAL A 45 -22.22 17.35 16.59
C VAL A 45 -21.77 17.17 15.14
N MET A 46 -21.10 16.07 14.81
CA MET A 46 -20.70 15.78 13.44
C MET A 46 -21.90 15.60 12.51
N GLY A 47 -22.94 14.88 12.93
CA GLY A 47 -24.19 14.74 12.18
C GLY A 47 -24.84 16.09 11.87
N LEU A 48 -24.84 17.03 12.83
CA LEU A 48 -25.33 18.39 12.64
C LEU A 48 -24.46 19.20 11.66
N VAL A 49 -23.13 19.13 11.80
CA VAL A 49 -22.19 19.80 10.87
C VAL A 49 -22.36 19.28 9.43
N LEU A 50 -22.58 17.97 9.27
CA LEU A 50 -22.82 17.35 7.97
C LEU A 50 -24.19 17.71 7.37
N ALA A 51 -25.15 18.13 8.19
CA ALA A 51 -26.48 18.52 7.73
C ALA A 51 -26.56 19.95 7.20
N ILE A 52 -25.55 20.80 7.47
CA ILE A 52 -25.54 22.23 7.12
C ILE A 52 -25.82 22.50 5.63
N PRO A 53 -25.22 21.77 4.66
CA PRO A 53 -25.50 22.02 3.25
C PRO A 53 -26.94 21.68 2.84
N GLY A 54 -27.72 21.00 3.69
CA GLY A 54 -29.17 20.82 3.51
C GLY A 54 -29.93 22.15 3.42
N LEU A 55 -29.41 23.23 4.00
CA LEU A 55 -29.98 24.58 3.87
C LEU A 55 -29.96 25.11 2.43
N LEU A 56 -29.09 24.57 1.56
CA LEU A 56 -29.08 24.88 0.13
C LEU A 56 -30.35 24.40 -0.59
N GLY A 57 -31.26 23.70 0.10
CA GLY A 57 -32.61 23.39 -0.40
C GLY A 57 -33.43 24.63 -0.79
N LEU A 58 -33.10 25.82 -0.27
CA LEU A 58 -33.72 27.08 -0.71
C LEU A 58 -33.53 27.37 -2.20
N LEU A 59 -32.51 26.79 -2.84
CA LEU A 59 -32.22 26.97 -4.26
C LEU A 59 -33.14 26.13 -5.17
N GLY A 60 -33.88 25.15 -4.63
CA GLY A 60 -34.72 24.27 -5.45
C GLY A 60 -33.94 23.57 -6.57
N LEU A 61 -34.41 23.67 -7.82
CA LEU A 61 -33.74 23.08 -8.99
C LEU A 61 -32.38 23.70 -9.31
N ASP A 62 -32.16 24.98 -8.98
CA ASP A 62 -30.89 25.68 -9.23
C ASP A 62 -29.75 25.14 -8.36
N TYR A 63 -30.07 24.28 -7.38
CA TYR A 63 -29.08 23.50 -6.64
C TYR A 63 -28.20 22.63 -7.56
N MET A 64 -28.74 22.10 -8.66
CA MET A 64 -27.97 21.26 -9.58
C MET A 64 -27.44 22.07 -10.78
N PRO A 65 -26.14 21.96 -11.14
CA PRO A 65 -25.10 21.13 -10.53
C PRO A 65 -24.28 21.85 -9.44
N TRP A 66 -24.33 23.18 -9.36
CA TRP A 66 -23.37 23.99 -8.60
C TRP A 66 -23.49 23.84 -7.09
N GLY A 67 -24.71 23.78 -6.55
CA GLY A 67 -24.96 23.51 -5.14
C GLY A 67 -24.46 22.13 -4.72
N TYR A 68 -24.58 21.12 -5.60
CA TYR A 68 -24.03 19.79 -5.34
C TYR A 68 -22.50 19.78 -5.28
N ILE A 69 -21.83 20.46 -6.21
CA ILE A 69 -20.36 20.62 -6.20
C ILE A 69 -19.92 21.38 -4.94
N LEU A 70 -20.63 22.44 -4.55
CA LEU A 70 -20.35 23.20 -3.34
C LEU A 70 -20.49 22.34 -2.08
N SER A 71 -21.54 21.53 -1.99
CA SER A 71 -21.72 20.55 -0.91
C SER A 71 -20.56 19.56 -0.86
N MET A 72 -20.12 19.02 -2.00
CA MET A 72 -18.94 18.13 -2.05
C MET A 72 -17.67 18.80 -1.55
N LEU A 73 -17.39 20.04 -1.97
CA LEU A 73 -16.23 20.80 -1.51
C LEU A 73 -16.31 21.06 0.00
N TYR A 74 -17.48 21.40 0.52
CA TYR A 74 -17.72 21.54 1.95
C TYR A 74 -17.43 20.24 2.71
N PHE A 75 -17.87 19.09 2.20
CA PHE A 75 -17.61 17.79 2.82
C PHE A 75 -16.14 17.39 2.79
N ILE A 76 -15.43 17.68 1.70
CA ILE A 76 -13.97 17.48 1.63
C ILE A 76 -13.27 18.38 2.65
N ALA A 77 -13.63 19.67 2.72
CA ALA A 77 -13.02 20.61 3.67
C ALA A 77 -13.26 20.19 5.13
N THR A 78 -14.49 19.82 5.48
CA THR A 78 -14.83 19.33 6.83
C THR A 78 -14.14 17.99 7.14
N GLY A 79 -13.99 17.10 6.16
CA GLY A 79 -13.20 15.87 6.30
C GLY A 79 -11.71 16.16 6.54
N CYS A 80 -11.12 17.14 5.85
CA CYS A 80 -9.74 17.58 6.10
C CYS A 80 -9.58 18.16 7.51
N VAL A 81 -10.52 18.99 7.96
CA VAL A 81 -10.53 19.54 9.33
C VAL A 81 -10.66 18.41 10.36
N PHE A 82 -11.50 17.41 10.10
CA PHE A 82 -11.62 16.24 10.97
C PHE A 82 -10.31 15.46 11.08
N VAL A 83 -9.66 15.15 9.95
CA VAL A 83 -8.34 14.48 9.94
C VAL A 83 -7.29 15.32 10.67
N TYR A 84 -7.26 16.64 10.46
CA TYR A 84 -6.36 17.54 11.16
C TYR A 84 -6.55 17.52 12.68
N LEU A 85 -7.80 17.63 13.15
CA LEU A 85 -8.12 17.60 14.59
C LEU A 85 -7.79 16.23 15.21
N MET A 86 -8.12 15.14 14.53
CA MET A 86 -7.80 13.79 14.99
C MET A 86 -6.30 13.56 15.03
N THR A 87 -5.56 14.03 14.03
CA THR A 87 -4.10 13.89 14.01
C THR A 87 -3.43 14.73 15.10
N ARG A 88 -4.00 15.90 15.44
CA ARG A 88 -3.45 16.78 16.47
C ARG A 88 -3.70 16.31 17.90
N TYR A 89 -4.89 15.76 18.19
CA TYR A 89 -5.30 15.45 19.56
C TYR A 89 -5.41 13.94 19.87
N TYR A 90 -5.53 13.09 18.85
CA TYR A 90 -5.89 11.67 18.98
C TYR A 90 -5.16 10.78 17.94
N VAL A 91 -3.85 10.99 17.75
CA VAL A 91 -3.05 10.28 16.71
C VAL A 91 -3.05 8.76 16.93
N ASN A 92 -2.87 8.32 18.17
CA ASN A 92 -2.76 6.90 18.51
C ASN A 92 -4.11 6.21 18.31
N GLU A 93 -5.18 6.87 18.74
CA GLU A 93 -6.57 6.45 18.56
C GLU A 93 -6.95 6.30 17.09
N LEU A 94 -6.50 7.24 16.24
CA LEU A 94 -6.75 7.22 14.80
C LEU A 94 -6.08 6.02 14.10
N HIS A 95 -4.95 5.55 14.63
CA HIS A 95 -4.19 4.44 14.07
C HIS A 95 -4.58 3.06 14.65
N ASP A 96 -4.75 2.96 15.97
CA ASP A 96 -4.90 1.67 16.67
C ASP A 96 -6.34 1.19 16.74
N ARG A 97 -7.31 2.11 16.60
CA ARG A 97 -8.74 1.84 16.82
C ARG A 97 -9.58 2.13 15.58
N ARG A 98 -8.98 1.94 14.40
CA ARG A 98 -9.60 2.08 13.07
C ARG A 98 -11.03 1.52 12.98
N PRO A 99 -11.35 0.28 13.40
CA PRO A 99 -12.70 -0.26 13.21
C PRO A 99 -13.78 0.51 13.99
N ILE A 100 -13.48 0.95 15.22
CA ILE A 100 -14.42 1.72 16.04
C ILE A 100 -14.66 3.09 15.39
N LEU A 101 -13.59 3.72 14.91
CA LEU A 101 -13.64 5.02 14.26
C LEU A 101 -14.42 4.96 12.94
N VAL A 102 -14.18 3.94 12.10
CA VAL A 102 -14.95 3.71 10.86
C VAL A 102 -16.44 3.61 11.18
N VAL A 103 -16.84 2.80 12.16
CA VAL A 103 -18.25 2.65 12.54
C VAL A 103 -18.83 3.97 13.05
N ALA A 104 -18.10 4.71 13.89
CA ALA A 104 -18.53 6.01 14.40
C ALA A 104 -18.75 7.05 13.28
N LEU A 105 -17.84 7.09 12.31
CA LEU A 105 -17.99 7.97 11.15
C LEU A 105 -19.14 7.54 10.24
N LEU A 106 -19.34 6.24 10.01
CA LEU A 106 -20.49 5.74 9.24
C LEU A 106 -21.82 6.14 9.89
N ILE A 107 -21.94 6.03 11.21
CA ILE A 107 -23.14 6.48 11.94
C ILE A 107 -23.32 7.99 11.78
N SER A 108 -22.24 8.77 11.89
CA SER A 108 -22.28 10.23 11.73
C SER A 108 -22.69 10.63 10.30
N CYS A 109 -22.18 9.94 9.29
CA CYS A 109 -22.56 10.13 7.89
C CYS A 109 -24.03 9.75 7.63
N LEU A 110 -24.52 8.64 8.20
CA LEU A 110 -25.93 8.23 8.07
C LEU A 110 -26.88 9.23 8.73
N LEU A 111 -26.51 9.71 9.92
CA LEU A 111 -27.26 10.75 10.63
C LEU A 111 -27.23 12.07 9.84
N GLY A 112 -26.06 12.48 9.36
CA GLY A 112 -25.88 13.68 8.53
C GLY A 112 -26.68 13.60 7.23
N PHE A 113 -26.64 12.47 6.53
CA PHE A 113 -27.43 12.21 5.32
C PHE A 113 -28.94 12.35 5.59
N TYR A 114 -29.43 11.74 6.68
CA TYR A 114 -30.83 11.84 7.07
C TYR A 114 -31.24 13.28 7.35
N LEU A 115 -30.49 13.98 8.21
CA LEU A 115 -30.78 15.36 8.59
C LEU A 115 -30.68 16.31 7.39
N TYR A 116 -29.63 16.18 6.57
CA TYR A 116 -29.48 16.90 5.31
C TYR A 116 -30.74 16.76 4.48
N ARG A 117 -31.13 15.52 4.18
CA ARG A 117 -32.29 15.23 3.33
C ARG A 117 -33.56 15.85 3.90
N THR A 118 -33.81 15.68 5.20
CA THR A 118 -35.01 16.23 5.86
C THR A 118 -35.04 17.75 5.79
N ILE A 119 -33.91 18.42 6.05
CA ILE A 119 -33.80 19.88 5.92
C ILE A 119 -34.02 20.29 4.47
N PHE A 120 -33.37 19.63 3.52
CA PHE A 120 -33.50 19.95 2.09
C PHE A 120 -34.94 19.80 1.60
N ASP A 121 -35.59 18.66 1.87
CA ASP A 121 -36.98 18.38 1.49
C ASP A 121 -37.98 19.31 2.24
N PHE A 122 -37.60 19.89 3.38
CA PHE A 122 -38.42 20.88 4.08
C PHE A 122 -38.34 22.27 3.45
N LEU A 123 -37.16 22.66 2.94
CA LEU A 123 -36.92 23.98 2.34
C LEU A 123 -37.25 24.01 0.85
N SER A 124 -37.10 22.88 0.15
CA SER A 124 -37.38 22.74 -1.28
C SER A 124 -38.74 22.10 -1.53
N LYS A 125 -39.49 22.59 -2.52
CA LYS A 125 -40.68 21.89 -3.03
C LYS A 125 -40.34 20.67 -3.89
N GLU A 126 -39.11 20.62 -4.39
CA GLU A 126 -38.60 19.57 -5.26
C GLU A 126 -38.07 18.40 -4.44
N GLN A 127 -38.47 17.17 -4.79
CA GLN A 127 -38.08 15.93 -4.09
C GLN A 127 -36.67 15.44 -4.46
N ILE A 128 -35.71 16.35 -4.62
CA ILE A 128 -34.32 16.06 -4.97
C ILE A 128 -33.39 15.92 -3.74
N GLY A 129 -33.91 16.06 -2.51
CA GLY A 129 -33.09 16.05 -1.30
C GLY A 129 -32.29 14.75 -1.09
N SER A 130 -32.83 13.60 -1.51
CA SER A 130 -32.09 12.33 -1.48
C SER A 130 -30.86 12.35 -2.38
N TRP A 131 -30.97 12.94 -3.57
CA TRP A 131 -29.85 13.10 -4.50
C TRP A 131 -28.85 14.13 -4.00
N ALA A 132 -29.32 15.23 -3.39
CA ALA A 132 -28.43 16.20 -2.79
C ALA A 132 -27.60 15.60 -1.63
N ALA A 133 -28.23 14.79 -0.78
CA ALA A 133 -27.61 14.20 0.39
C ALA A 133 -26.50 13.17 0.08
N THR A 134 -26.45 12.57 -1.12
CA THR A 134 -25.37 11.64 -1.49
C THR A 134 -23.99 12.29 -1.47
N SER A 135 -23.93 13.61 -1.65
CA SER A 135 -22.69 14.40 -1.54
C SER A 135 -21.99 14.23 -0.18
N THR A 136 -22.73 13.89 0.89
CA THR A 136 -22.22 13.61 2.25
C THR A 136 -21.13 12.54 2.26
N PHE A 137 -21.16 11.58 1.33
CA PHE A 137 -20.17 10.51 1.26
C PHE A 137 -18.74 11.04 0.99
N SER A 138 -18.62 12.22 0.35
CA SER A 138 -17.33 12.87 0.08
C SER A 138 -16.54 13.21 1.36
N PHE A 139 -17.22 13.30 2.51
CA PHE A 139 -16.60 13.51 3.82
C PHE A 139 -15.65 12.36 4.20
N MET A 140 -15.90 11.14 3.73
CA MET A 140 -15.04 9.99 4.02
C MET A 140 -13.69 10.05 3.28
N LEU A 141 -13.61 10.80 2.18
CA LEU A 141 -12.49 10.77 1.24
C LEU A 141 -11.17 11.24 1.91
N PRO A 142 -11.11 12.37 2.65
CA PRO A 142 -9.89 12.76 3.35
C PRO A 142 -9.42 11.74 4.39
N VAL A 143 -10.35 11.09 5.09
CA VAL A 143 -10.04 10.07 6.11
C VAL A 143 -9.41 8.83 5.47
N LEU A 144 -10.01 8.34 4.38
CA LEU A 144 -9.49 7.21 3.61
C LEU A 144 -8.13 7.52 2.98
N PHE A 145 -7.95 8.75 2.49
CA PHE A 145 -6.68 9.22 1.97
C PHE A 145 -5.58 9.20 3.05
N TRP A 146 -5.87 9.72 4.24
CA TRP A 146 -4.93 9.70 5.36
C TRP A 146 -4.50 8.28 5.74
N TRP A 147 -5.43 7.33 5.86
CA TRP A 147 -5.08 5.94 6.18
C TRP A 147 -4.27 5.27 5.07
N SER A 148 -4.60 5.55 3.81
CA SER A 148 -3.82 5.06 2.65
C SER A 148 -2.40 5.63 2.66
N TYR A 149 -2.26 6.92 2.99
CA TYR A 149 -0.98 7.60 3.09
C TYR A 149 -0.10 7.02 4.21
N ILE A 150 -0.67 6.81 5.41
CA ILE A 150 0.07 6.17 6.52
C ILE A 150 0.42 4.73 6.18
N ALA A 151 -0.47 3.98 5.51
CA ALA A 151 -0.16 2.63 5.06
C ALA A 151 1.01 2.62 4.07
N LEU A 152 1.07 3.60 3.15
CA LEU A 152 2.18 3.77 2.21
C LEU A 152 3.50 4.06 2.93
N LEU A 153 3.49 4.96 3.93
CA LEU A 153 4.70 5.30 4.70
C LEU A 153 5.20 4.14 5.57
N ASN A 154 4.30 3.26 6.02
CA ASN A 154 4.65 2.09 6.83
C ASN A 154 5.15 0.90 6.00
N ILE A 155 5.24 1.01 4.67
CA ILE A 155 5.87 -0.02 3.84
C ILE A 155 7.39 0.04 4.09
N PRO A 156 7.99 -0.99 4.71
CA PRO A 156 9.43 -0.99 4.94
C PRO A 156 10.17 -0.99 3.60
N ALA A 157 11.28 -0.26 3.54
CA ALA A 157 12.18 -0.31 2.40
C ALA A 157 12.68 -1.76 2.21
N GLU A 158 12.63 -2.24 0.96
CA GLU A 158 13.02 -3.60 0.64
C GLU A 158 14.55 -3.72 0.70
N ILE A 159 15.07 -4.37 1.74
CA ILE A 159 16.51 -4.66 1.85
C ILE A 159 16.78 -5.93 1.04
N TYR A 160 17.52 -5.79 -0.06
CA TYR A 160 17.93 -6.90 -0.89
C TYR A 160 19.35 -7.32 -0.55
N LYS A 161 19.60 -8.63 -0.49
CA LYS A 161 20.98 -9.11 -0.49
C LYS A 161 21.59 -8.87 -1.87
N VAL A 162 22.74 -8.23 -1.83
CA VAL A 162 23.51 -7.87 -3.00
C VAL A 162 24.66 -8.85 -3.11
N TRP A 163 24.84 -9.42 -4.30
CA TRP A 163 25.98 -10.27 -4.61
C TRP A 163 27.07 -9.47 -5.33
N GLN A 164 28.33 -9.79 -5.08
CA GLN A 164 29.47 -9.18 -5.76
C GLN A 164 30.33 -10.29 -6.36
N TYR A 165 30.90 -10.00 -7.53
CA TYR A 165 31.87 -10.92 -8.13
C TYR A 165 33.13 -10.95 -7.24
N PRO A 166 33.58 -12.15 -6.81
CA PRO A 166 34.75 -12.28 -5.96
C PRO A 166 36.03 -11.97 -6.74
N LEU A 167 36.85 -11.04 -6.22
CA LEU A 167 38.13 -10.67 -6.86
C LEU A 167 39.19 -11.78 -6.78
N LEU A 168 39.06 -12.66 -5.78
CA LEU A 168 39.90 -13.84 -5.63
C LEU A 168 39.16 -15.05 -6.19
N PRO A 169 39.85 -15.96 -6.92
CA PRO A 169 39.23 -17.17 -7.44
C PRO A 169 38.60 -18.00 -6.31
N VAL A 170 37.30 -18.26 -6.41
CA VAL A 170 36.61 -19.10 -5.43
C VAL A 170 36.86 -20.56 -5.76
N SER A 171 37.42 -21.31 -4.81
CA SER A 171 37.48 -22.77 -4.90
C SER A 171 36.09 -23.35 -4.67
N LEU A 172 35.44 -23.76 -5.75
CA LEU A 172 34.13 -24.40 -5.70
C LEU A 172 34.29 -25.88 -5.34
N ASP A 173 33.72 -26.31 -4.22
CA ASP A 173 33.62 -27.73 -3.89
C ASP A 173 32.56 -28.38 -4.80
N MET A 174 33.04 -29.17 -5.76
CA MET A 174 32.21 -29.87 -6.74
C MET A 174 31.94 -31.33 -6.33
N GLU A 175 32.57 -31.83 -5.27
CA GLU A 175 32.55 -33.24 -4.90
C GLU A 175 31.18 -33.69 -4.36
N HIS A 176 30.46 -32.77 -3.71
CA HIS A 176 29.16 -33.02 -3.09
C HIS A 176 27.95 -32.61 -3.96
N LEU A 177 28.17 -32.19 -5.21
CA LEU A 177 27.10 -31.74 -6.09
C LEU A 177 26.39 -32.93 -6.76
N ASP A 178 25.07 -32.99 -6.60
CA ASP A 178 24.24 -34.00 -7.27
C ASP A 178 23.91 -33.55 -8.71
N PHE A 179 24.74 -33.97 -9.66
CA PHE A 179 24.55 -33.68 -11.09
C PHE A 179 23.40 -34.47 -11.72
N ASN A 180 22.79 -35.44 -11.03
CA ASN A 180 21.61 -36.15 -11.55
C ASN A 180 20.35 -35.28 -11.48
N ARG A 181 20.32 -34.27 -10.61
CA ARG A 181 19.20 -33.34 -10.40
C ARG A 181 19.61 -31.92 -10.75
N MET A 182 19.67 -31.66 -12.07
CA MET A 182 19.92 -30.34 -12.63
C MET A 182 18.65 -29.69 -13.13
N LEU A 183 18.37 -28.48 -12.65
CA LEU A 183 17.28 -27.65 -13.14
C LEU A 183 17.72 -26.90 -14.39
N VAL A 184 16.83 -26.79 -15.38
CA VAL A 184 17.02 -25.93 -16.55
C VAL A 184 16.36 -24.58 -16.28
N LEU A 185 17.19 -23.55 -16.16
CA LEU A 185 16.80 -22.18 -15.84
C LEU A 185 17.06 -21.28 -17.06
N GLU A 186 16.30 -20.20 -17.17
CA GLU A 186 16.59 -19.12 -18.12
C GLU A 186 17.15 -17.93 -17.34
N LEU A 187 18.32 -17.45 -17.73
CA LEU A 187 18.97 -16.31 -17.10
C LEU A 187 18.96 -15.13 -18.05
N GLU A 188 18.42 -14.01 -17.58
CA GLU A 188 18.38 -12.74 -18.28
C GLU A 188 19.42 -11.79 -17.66
N VAL A 189 20.46 -11.47 -18.43
CA VAL A 189 21.61 -10.64 -17.98
C VAL A 189 22.02 -9.63 -19.06
N PHE A 190 22.44 -8.44 -18.67
CA PHE A 190 22.99 -7.43 -19.59
C PHE A 190 24.50 -7.61 -19.71
N LYS A 191 25.06 -7.71 -20.92
CA LYS A 191 26.52 -7.90 -21.09
C LYS A 191 27.29 -6.66 -20.61
N HIS A 192 26.88 -5.48 -21.02
CA HIS A 192 27.43 -4.19 -20.60
C HIS A 192 26.35 -3.26 -20.01
N THR A 193 26.76 -2.19 -19.32
CA THR A 193 25.86 -1.19 -18.75
C THR A 193 25.16 -0.32 -19.79
N ARG A 194 25.70 -0.27 -21.02
CA ARG A 194 25.18 0.53 -22.14
C ARG A 194 24.30 -0.25 -23.11
N ASP A 195 24.13 -1.55 -22.89
CA ASP A 195 23.34 -2.40 -23.79
C ASP A 195 21.85 -2.12 -23.65
N ALA A 196 21.15 -2.00 -24.79
CA ALA A 196 19.73 -1.71 -24.82
C ALA A 196 18.86 -2.92 -24.43
N GLU A 197 19.32 -4.14 -24.72
CA GLU A 197 18.57 -5.37 -24.48
C GLU A 197 19.41 -6.40 -23.72
N PRO A 198 18.79 -7.14 -22.78
CA PRO A 198 19.48 -8.22 -22.09
C PRO A 198 19.58 -9.46 -22.97
N ILE A 199 20.61 -10.28 -22.74
CA ILE A 199 20.68 -11.62 -23.30
C ILE A 199 19.89 -12.60 -22.45
N LYS A 200 19.27 -13.58 -23.11
CA LYS A 200 18.61 -14.72 -22.47
C LYS A 200 19.42 -15.98 -22.73
N VAL A 201 19.91 -16.61 -21.67
CA VAL A 201 20.73 -17.81 -21.76
C VAL A 201 20.07 -18.93 -20.97
N LYS A 202 19.87 -20.08 -21.62
CA LYS A 202 19.42 -21.30 -20.93
C LYS A 202 20.60 -22.00 -20.30
N VAL A 203 20.52 -22.22 -19.01
CA VAL A 203 21.60 -22.69 -18.15
C VAL A 203 21.12 -23.83 -17.27
N LYS A 204 22.04 -24.72 -16.91
CA LYS A 204 21.78 -25.83 -16.00
C LYS A 204 22.37 -25.53 -14.64
N ALA A 205 21.64 -25.89 -13.59
CA ALA A 205 22.04 -25.60 -12.23
C ALA A 205 21.71 -26.78 -11.30
N PRO A 206 22.68 -27.32 -10.55
CA PRO A 206 22.41 -28.34 -9.52
C PRO A 206 21.56 -27.77 -8.38
N GLU A 207 20.56 -28.51 -7.89
CA GLU A 207 19.65 -28.03 -6.84
C GLU A 207 20.35 -27.62 -5.53
N ASN A 208 21.44 -28.31 -5.18
CA ASN A 208 22.17 -28.16 -3.91
C ASN A 208 23.41 -27.26 -4.03
N MET A 209 23.49 -26.44 -5.07
CA MET A 209 24.57 -25.46 -5.23
C MET A 209 24.12 -24.09 -4.72
N LEU A 210 24.99 -23.40 -3.98
CA LEU A 210 24.77 -22.01 -3.59
C LEU A 210 24.56 -21.14 -4.82
N PHE A 211 23.53 -20.28 -4.80
CA PHE A 211 23.16 -19.49 -5.97
C PHE A 211 24.29 -18.54 -6.41
N GLY A 212 24.96 -17.87 -5.46
CA GLY A 212 26.07 -16.97 -5.76
C GLY A 212 27.26 -17.67 -6.43
N ASN A 213 27.60 -18.87 -5.94
CA ASN A 213 28.67 -19.70 -6.51
C ASN A 213 28.31 -20.19 -7.92
N TRP A 214 27.06 -20.57 -8.12
CA TRP A 214 26.55 -20.95 -9.43
C TRP A 214 26.62 -19.78 -10.43
N PHE A 215 26.25 -18.57 -9.99
CA PHE A 215 26.30 -17.39 -10.84
C PHE A 215 27.74 -16.95 -11.17
N TYR A 216 28.68 -17.07 -10.22
CA TYR A 216 30.12 -16.91 -10.49
C TYR A 216 30.57 -17.84 -11.61
N LYS A 217 30.31 -19.15 -11.48
CA LYS A 217 30.68 -20.14 -12.48
C LYS A 217 30.01 -19.86 -13.83
N PHE A 218 28.76 -19.41 -13.83
CA PHE A 218 28.07 -19.01 -15.06
C PHE A 218 28.82 -17.89 -15.80
N ILE A 219 29.27 -16.84 -15.10
CA ILE A 219 30.03 -15.74 -15.72
C ILE A 219 31.33 -16.27 -16.33
N GLU A 220 32.07 -17.09 -15.60
CA GLU A 220 33.33 -17.68 -16.08
C GLU A 220 33.12 -18.55 -17.33
N ASP A 221 32.19 -19.51 -17.26
CA ASP A 221 31.89 -20.42 -18.36
C ASP A 221 31.38 -19.66 -19.59
N TYR A 222 30.57 -18.61 -19.39
CA TYR A 222 30.08 -17.77 -20.47
C TYR A 222 31.20 -16.97 -21.14
N ASN A 223 32.05 -16.32 -20.35
CA ASN A 223 33.14 -15.50 -20.85
C ASN A 223 34.22 -16.33 -21.56
N LEU A 224 34.48 -17.54 -21.08
CA LEU A 224 35.37 -18.49 -21.74
C LEU A 224 34.81 -18.94 -23.10
N LYS A 225 33.49 -19.19 -23.18
CA LYS A 225 32.83 -19.62 -24.41
C LYS A 225 32.69 -18.49 -25.44
N PHE A 226 32.49 -17.26 -24.98
CA PHE A 226 32.26 -16.08 -25.84
C PHE A 226 33.25 -14.95 -25.53
N PRO A 227 34.56 -15.14 -25.80
CA PRO A 227 35.60 -14.17 -25.43
C PRO A 227 35.47 -12.83 -26.16
N LYS A 228 34.82 -12.80 -27.32
CA LYS A 228 34.58 -11.57 -28.10
C LYS A 228 33.44 -10.71 -27.54
N GLN A 229 32.58 -11.26 -26.68
CA GLN A 229 31.41 -10.57 -26.13
C GLN A 229 31.18 -10.99 -24.66
N PRO A 230 32.14 -10.68 -23.76
CA PRO A 230 32.04 -11.10 -22.36
C PRO A 230 30.97 -10.31 -21.61
N VAL A 231 30.43 -10.91 -20.56
CA VAL A 231 29.65 -10.21 -19.54
C VAL A 231 30.62 -9.43 -18.65
N SER A 232 30.45 -8.11 -18.61
CA SER A 232 31.26 -7.22 -17.78
C SER A 232 30.87 -7.37 -16.30
N TYR A 233 31.77 -7.92 -15.49
CA TYR A 233 31.56 -8.12 -14.05
C TYR A 233 32.30 -7.10 -13.19
N LEU A 234 33.28 -6.36 -13.76
CA LEU A 234 34.00 -5.25 -13.12
C LEU A 234 33.53 -3.90 -13.66
N ALA A 235 33.31 -2.94 -12.75
CA ALA A 235 32.99 -1.55 -13.05
C ALA A 235 34.26 -0.74 -13.36
N THR A 236 35.26 -0.91 -12.50
CA THR A 236 36.63 -0.38 -12.58
C THR A 236 37.58 -1.55 -12.31
N GLU A 237 38.89 -1.40 -12.57
CA GLU A 237 39.88 -2.50 -12.43
C GLU A 237 39.76 -3.29 -11.12
N ASP A 238 39.45 -2.62 -10.00
CA ASP A 238 39.34 -3.26 -8.67
C ASP A 238 37.92 -3.27 -8.07
N GLU A 239 36.89 -2.80 -8.78
CA GLU A 239 35.54 -2.67 -8.23
C GLU A 239 34.55 -3.58 -8.96
N PRO A 240 34.10 -4.70 -8.34
CA PRO A 240 33.11 -5.57 -8.95
C PRO A 240 31.73 -4.92 -8.92
N TYR A 241 30.95 -5.16 -9.98
CA TYR A 241 29.54 -4.78 -9.96
C TYR A 241 28.80 -5.54 -8.87
N LYS A 242 27.89 -4.81 -8.23
CA LYS A 242 26.89 -5.33 -7.31
C LYS A 242 25.69 -5.84 -8.10
N TRP A 243 25.17 -7.02 -7.78
CA TRP A 243 24.06 -7.66 -8.47
C TRP A 243 22.91 -8.00 -7.52
N ILE A 244 21.69 -7.85 -8.02
CA ILE A 244 20.48 -8.40 -7.41
C ILE A 244 19.82 -9.38 -8.37
N PHE A 245 19.18 -10.39 -7.80
CA PHE A 245 18.54 -11.46 -8.55
C PHE A 245 17.09 -11.59 -8.15
N PHE A 246 16.20 -11.67 -9.14
CA PHE A 246 14.79 -11.84 -8.87
C PHE A 246 14.07 -12.57 -10.00
N ILE A 247 12.98 -13.24 -9.64
CA ILE A 247 12.03 -13.89 -10.54
C ILE A 247 10.77 -13.03 -10.60
N ARG A 248 10.36 -12.67 -11.83
CA ARG A 248 9.10 -11.95 -12.04
C ARG A 248 7.94 -12.94 -11.98
N THR A 249 7.03 -12.74 -11.03
CA THR A 249 5.87 -13.62 -10.86
C THR A 249 4.65 -13.17 -11.66
N SER A 250 4.30 -11.87 -11.64
CA SER A 250 3.17 -11.27 -12.36
C SER A 250 3.13 -9.75 -12.14
N VAL A 251 2.33 -9.01 -12.90
CA VAL A 251 2.10 -7.56 -12.70
C VAL A 251 1.45 -7.26 -11.34
N PHE A 252 0.67 -8.20 -10.80
CA PHE A 252 -0.06 -8.03 -9.53
C PHE A 252 0.58 -8.75 -8.33
N LYS A 253 1.65 -9.52 -8.54
CA LYS A 253 2.36 -10.25 -7.47
C LYS A 253 3.76 -9.69 -7.32
N ARG A 254 4.22 -9.55 -6.07
CA ARG A 254 5.57 -9.09 -5.74
C ARG A 254 6.60 -10.06 -6.32
N ASN A 255 7.66 -9.53 -6.91
CA ASN A 255 8.78 -10.33 -7.41
C ASN A 255 9.43 -11.13 -6.27
N ILE A 256 9.89 -12.33 -6.59
CA ILE A 256 10.62 -13.17 -5.64
C ILE A 256 12.10 -12.85 -5.79
N PHE A 257 12.72 -12.33 -4.74
CA PHE A 257 14.15 -12.05 -4.72
C PHE A 257 14.91 -13.29 -4.25
N ILE A 258 16.06 -13.54 -4.86
CA ILE A 258 16.90 -14.70 -4.61
C ILE A 258 18.02 -14.27 -3.66
N ASP A 259 18.22 -15.02 -2.58
CA ASP A 259 19.35 -14.87 -1.68
C ASP A 259 20.58 -15.61 -2.28
N PRO A 260 21.68 -14.89 -2.58
CA PRO A 260 22.89 -15.51 -3.14
C PRO A 260 23.56 -16.53 -2.21
N ASP A 261 23.33 -16.43 -0.90
CA ASP A 261 23.93 -17.27 0.13
C ASP A 261 23.13 -18.55 0.41
N LEU A 262 21.99 -18.72 -0.28
CA LEU A 262 21.16 -19.92 -0.19
C LEU A 262 21.28 -20.78 -1.45
N ASP A 263 21.03 -22.07 -1.29
CA ASP A 263 21.01 -23.01 -2.41
C ASP A 263 19.82 -22.74 -3.34
N ILE A 264 19.90 -23.21 -4.57
CA ILE A 264 18.84 -23.06 -5.59
C ILE A 264 17.49 -23.60 -5.09
N LYS A 265 17.51 -24.76 -4.43
CA LYS A 265 16.31 -25.36 -3.84
C LYS A 265 15.76 -24.56 -2.67
N GLN A 266 16.62 -24.02 -1.81
CA GLN A 266 16.21 -23.22 -0.64
C GLN A 266 15.62 -21.87 -1.05
N ASN A 267 16.11 -21.30 -2.16
CA ASN A 267 15.52 -20.13 -2.81
C ASN A 267 14.16 -20.41 -3.49
N GLY A 268 13.67 -21.66 -3.46
CA GLY A 268 12.40 -22.04 -4.07
C GLY A 268 12.40 -21.94 -5.61
N ILE A 269 13.57 -21.99 -6.23
CA ILE A 269 13.72 -21.92 -7.69
C ILE A 269 13.28 -23.26 -8.29
N THR A 270 12.34 -23.21 -9.23
CA THR A 270 11.80 -24.37 -9.93
C THR A 270 12.25 -24.40 -11.40
N GLU A 271 11.93 -25.47 -12.13
CA GLU A 271 12.24 -25.55 -13.56
C GLU A 271 11.51 -24.48 -14.39
N LYS A 272 12.14 -24.06 -15.50
CA LYS A 272 11.56 -23.14 -16.51
C LYS A 272 11.22 -21.75 -15.98
N VAL A 273 11.86 -21.31 -14.89
CA VAL A 273 11.77 -19.93 -14.43
C VAL A 273 12.82 -19.05 -15.12
N THR A 274 12.45 -17.78 -15.36
CA THR A 274 13.38 -16.75 -15.85
C THR A 274 13.89 -15.94 -14.66
N ILE A 275 15.19 -16.01 -14.43
CA ILE A 275 15.90 -15.25 -13.40
C ILE A 275 16.44 -13.98 -14.04
N HIS A 276 16.13 -12.82 -13.47
CA HIS A 276 16.67 -11.55 -13.91
C HIS A 276 17.85 -11.17 -13.02
N ALA A 277 19.04 -11.06 -13.62
CA ALA A 277 20.23 -10.52 -12.97
C ALA A 277 20.38 -9.04 -13.34
N LYS A 278 20.25 -8.16 -12.35
CA LYS A 278 20.43 -6.72 -12.54
C LYS A 278 21.61 -6.20 -11.74
N ARG A 279 22.44 -5.39 -12.39
CA ARG A 279 23.46 -4.59 -11.70
C ARG A 279 22.77 -3.50 -10.90
N VAL A 280 23.20 -3.30 -9.66
CA VAL A 280 22.78 -2.19 -8.82
C VAL A 280 23.97 -1.28 -8.59
N THR A 281 23.75 0.02 -8.76
CA THR A 281 24.65 1.02 -8.21
C THR A 281 24.12 1.36 -6.84
N GLU A 282 25.00 1.42 -5.85
CA GLU A 282 24.62 1.98 -4.56
C GLU A 282 24.34 3.46 -4.81
N ASN A 283 23.07 3.81 -5.01
CA ASN A 283 22.66 5.19 -5.08
C ASN A 283 22.67 5.67 -3.63
N ILE A 284 23.86 6.07 -3.22
CA ILE A 284 24.11 6.59 -1.90
C ILE A 284 23.39 7.95 -1.82
N ALA A 285 22.09 7.93 -1.54
CA ALA A 285 21.53 8.95 -0.67
C ALA A 285 22.12 8.69 0.72
N ARG A 286 23.42 8.97 0.88
CA ARG A 286 24.06 9.05 2.20
C ARG A 286 23.23 10.09 2.92
N PRO A 287 22.48 9.78 4.00
CA PRO A 287 22.25 10.83 4.98
C PRO A 287 23.66 11.34 5.32
N VAL A 288 23.86 12.66 5.27
CA VAL A 288 25.07 13.26 5.82
C VAL A 288 25.08 12.82 7.28
N VAL A 289 25.90 11.82 7.61
CA VAL A 289 26.06 11.35 8.97
C VAL A 289 26.91 12.40 9.67
N THR A 290 26.27 13.45 10.17
CA THR A 290 26.83 14.31 11.21
C THR A 290 26.69 13.58 12.55
N GLY A 291 27.59 12.65 12.85
CA GLY A 291 27.67 12.02 14.18
C GLY A 291 28.38 10.67 14.26
N ASP A 292 29.28 10.60 15.25
CA ASP A 292 30.21 9.56 15.73
C ASP A 292 30.23 8.15 15.09
N GLU A 293 31.42 7.79 14.59
CA GLU A 293 31.84 6.43 14.27
C GLU A 293 32.03 5.63 15.57
N SER A 294 31.05 4.83 15.95
CA SER A 294 31.27 3.78 16.95
C SER A 294 31.96 2.59 16.30
N ILE A 295 33.27 2.49 16.57
CA ILE A 295 34.07 1.27 16.40
C ILE A 295 33.50 0.23 17.37
N PHE A 296 32.89 -0.82 16.85
CA PHE A 296 32.70 -2.05 17.61
C PHE A 296 33.86 -3.00 17.26
N ILE A 297 34.63 -3.37 18.28
CA ILE A 297 35.64 -4.44 18.24
C ILE A 297 34.93 -5.78 18.03
#